data_AF-A0A937N291-F1
#
_entry.id   AF-A0A937N291-F1
#
_cell.length_a   1.000
_cell.length_b   1.000
_cell.length_c   1.000
_cell.angle_alpha   90.00
_cell.angle_beta   90.00
_cell.angle_gamma   90.00
#
_symmetry.space_group_name_H-M   'P 1'
#
loop_
_entity.id
_entity.type
_entity.pdbx_description
1 polymer ?
#
loop_
_entity_poly.entity_id
_entity_poly.type
_entity_poly.pdbx_seq_one_letter_code
_entity_poly.pdbx_strand_id
1 'polypeptide(L)'
;MKIAPIDVARLDVPTRLPDLRRDIHVFVDYVCDRGVKRAHRNNDLSKADSKRLAKLMTDTEALDEIEEDGCSSWVDFVDHIALKLGFVSYDTEGEYAGYTSYAPSYPDNFIEFVEKPYTRFLAMKVAQQEATILELLVSGSLGSANEFYRTSVLGQLDGFNFRGSATGVMPTLDFPTVRRFLLGLLAKCPTGEWLSTASLIEYLKESHRYFLIPKKPRFKDKWSKKDGRYGNFHESKDTWGYEIDIAEADEDAFERVEGRYVERFLEGIPLVLRYVDVAYARKRPKAIYPSIGCLKAFRVSERLRRALSGEVPEPRITVTPNFDVYVHSEAYPAGVLSELAPLCRMVSDDTSIVLKLEKQNVAAARAANPKLDVVALLRRLSGGELPANVARELSDWSQHGEKFVLYSNCSLLEGDKDLPAADSFTVERVAPTIRVIHSPDKLFAELEKQELVPLRVKHSDQALAKLPKGARTCFPKKGGRKAKQRAPKTQVTLMRVTRVQLLCPDREFLDELQRILFDNECPIETDRKKLTLAYSKRHESEVSNAIRTLKKNYKVKIEDAG
;
A
#
# COMPACT_ATOMS: atom_id res chain seq x y z
N MET A 1 22.18 -3.73 -31.69
CA MET A 1 22.71 -3.73 -30.33
C MET A 1 23.06 -5.16 -29.97
N LYS A 2 24.32 -5.45 -29.63
CA LYS A 2 24.77 -6.79 -29.23
C LYS A 2 25.28 -6.69 -27.80
N ILE A 3 24.52 -7.18 -26.83
CA ILE A 3 24.92 -7.25 -25.42
C ILE A 3 24.99 -8.73 -25.07
N ALA A 4 26.11 -9.17 -24.49
CA ALA A 4 26.33 -10.58 -24.20
C ALA A 4 25.42 -11.07 -23.05
N PRO A 5 24.85 -12.28 -23.15
CA PRO A 5 24.20 -12.93 -22.02
C PRO A 5 25.22 -13.31 -20.95
N ILE A 6 24.77 -13.44 -19.70
CA ILE A 6 25.63 -13.80 -18.56
C ILE A 6 24.90 -14.73 -17.59
N ASP A 7 25.62 -15.71 -17.03
CA ASP A 7 25.12 -16.56 -15.96
C ASP A 7 25.25 -15.87 -14.60
N VAL A 8 24.14 -15.83 -13.85
CA VAL A 8 24.04 -15.14 -12.56
C VAL A 8 24.12 -16.09 -11.36
N ALA A 9 24.29 -17.41 -11.56
CA ALA A 9 24.29 -18.40 -10.46
C ALA A 9 25.33 -18.12 -9.35
N ARG A 10 26.43 -17.42 -9.70
CA ARG A 10 27.50 -17.03 -8.75
C ARG A 10 27.44 -15.56 -8.32
N LEU A 11 26.44 -14.82 -8.75
CA LEU A 11 26.23 -13.42 -8.40
C LEU A 11 25.29 -13.32 -7.20
N ASP A 12 25.19 -12.12 -6.65
CA ASP A 12 24.21 -11.76 -5.64
C ASP A 12 23.04 -11.03 -6.32
N VAL A 13 21.82 -11.56 -6.16
CA VAL A 13 20.62 -11.06 -6.83
C VAL A 13 19.61 -10.65 -5.74
N PRO A 14 19.28 -9.35 -5.61
CA PRO A 14 18.24 -8.92 -4.68
C PRO A 14 16.90 -9.59 -5.02
N THR A 15 16.32 -10.32 -4.07
CA THR A 15 15.10 -11.10 -4.31
C THR A 15 13.82 -10.40 -3.86
N ARG A 16 13.91 -9.36 -3.03
CA ARG A 16 12.78 -8.63 -2.46
C ARG A 16 13.07 -7.14 -2.51
N LEU A 17 12.66 -6.49 -3.59
CA LEU A 17 12.72 -5.05 -3.71
C LEU A 17 11.39 -4.46 -3.26
N PRO A 18 11.36 -3.28 -2.61
CA PRO A 18 10.11 -2.62 -2.31
C PRO A 18 9.41 -2.11 -3.59
N ASP A 19 8.14 -1.74 -3.47
CA ASP A 19 7.28 -1.26 -4.54
C ASP A 19 6.87 0.19 -4.31
N LEU A 20 7.55 1.11 -5.00
CA LEU A 20 7.27 2.54 -4.94
C LEU A 20 5.80 2.85 -5.23
N ARG A 21 5.18 2.14 -6.18
CA ARG A 21 3.81 2.42 -6.62
C ARG A 21 2.82 2.14 -5.52
N ARG A 22 3.04 1.08 -4.73
CA ARG A 22 2.22 0.76 -3.55
C ARG A 22 2.52 1.74 -2.42
N ASP A 23 3.79 1.92 -2.10
CA ASP A 23 4.19 2.57 -0.87
C ASP A 23 3.92 4.09 -0.86
N ILE A 24 3.86 4.75 -2.03
CA ILE A 24 3.36 6.13 -2.13
C ILE A 24 1.93 6.23 -1.62
N HIS A 25 1.04 5.29 -1.98
CA HIS A 25 -0.35 5.32 -1.52
C HIS A 25 -0.46 4.97 -0.04
N VAL A 26 0.33 3.99 0.43
CA VAL A 26 0.42 3.67 1.87
C VAL A 26 0.82 4.90 2.68
N PHE A 27 1.79 5.67 2.20
CA PHE A 27 2.21 6.90 2.84
C PHE A 27 1.10 7.96 2.87
N VAL A 28 0.46 8.22 1.72
CA VAL A 28 -0.62 9.21 1.62
C VAL A 28 -1.80 8.84 2.52
N ASP A 29 -2.22 7.58 2.52
CA ASP A 29 -3.32 7.09 3.35
C ASP A 29 -2.97 7.24 4.84
N TYR A 30 -1.73 6.91 5.24
CA TYR A 30 -1.25 7.08 6.62
C TYR A 30 -1.32 8.54 7.08
N VAL A 31 -0.91 9.48 6.23
CA VAL A 31 -0.93 10.92 6.52
C VAL A 31 -2.36 11.48 6.49
N CYS A 32 -3.21 11.01 5.57
CA CYS A 32 -4.61 11.44 5.50
C CYS A 32 -5.36 11.12 6.80
N ASP A 33 -5.09 9.96 7.38
CA ASP A 33 -5.76 9.49 8.60
C ASP A 33 -5.16 10.08 9.90
N ARG A 34 -4.03 10.80 9.83
CA ARG A 34 -3.25 11.20 11.01
C ARG A 34 -2.64 12.59 10.88
N GLY A 35 -2.74 13.39 11.95
CA GLY A 35 -1.95 14.62 12.07
C GLY A 35 -0.47 14.29 12.32
N VAL A 36 0.31 14.07 11.25
CA VAL A 36 1.74 13.77 11.32
C VAL A 36 2.53 15.07 11.45
N LYS A 37 3.28 15.22 12.54
CA LYS A 37 4.16 16.37 12.80
C LYS A 37 5.61 16.01 12.50
N ARG A 38 6.29 16.85 11.73
CA ARG A 38 7.73 16.72 11.44
C ARG A 38 8.59 17.30 12.56
N ALA A 39 9.83 16.86 12.64
CA ALA A 39 10.78 17.30 13.66
C ALA A 39 11.18 18.77 13.44
N HIS A 40 11.22 19.54 14.53
CA HIS A 40 11.50 20.98 14.49
C HIS A 40 12.84 21.37 13.86
N ARG A 41 13.89 20.55 13.94
CA ARG A 41 15.24 20.95 13.50
C ARG A 41 15.61 20.41 12.12
N ASN A 42 15.41 19.11 11.92
CA ASN A 42 15.87 18.45 10.70
C ASN A 42 14.76 18.25 9.68
N ASN A 43 13.52 18.59 10.04
CA ASN A 43 12.33 18.35 9.24
C ASN A 43 12.11 16.86 8.89
N ASP A 44 12.60 15.94 9.73
CA ASP A 44 12.42 14.50 9.53
C ASP A 44 11.09 14.03 10.12
N LEU A 45 10.63 12.86 9.67
CA LEU A 45 9.53 12.17 10.34
C LEU A 45 9.94 11.76 11.77
N SER A 46 8.97 11.73 12.68
CA SER A 46 9.23 11.24 14.03
C SER A 46 9.58 9.75 13.98
N LYS A 47 10.52 9.28 14.81
CA LYS A 47 10.88 7.84 14.88
C LYS A 47 9.65 6.94 15.09
N ALA A 48 8.63 7.42 15.80
CA ALA A 48 7.39 6.70 16.01
C ALA A 48 6.57 6.55 14.72
N ASP A 49 6.46 7.60 13.92
CA ASP A 49 5.75 7.56 12.64
C ASP A 49 6.53 6.80 11.58
N SER A 50 7.85 6.98 11.49
CA SER A 50 8.72 6.20 10.60
C SER A 50 8.58 4.70 10.87
N LYS A 51 8.63 4.26 12.15
CA LYS A 51 8.45 2.84 12.51
C LYS A 51 7.07 2.29 12.13
N ARG A 52 6.03 3.12 12.14
CA ARG A 52 4.69 2.69 11.76
C ARG A 52 4.56 2.59 10.25
N LEU A 53 5.10 3.55 9.51
CA LEU A 53 5.15 3.53 8.06
C LEU A 53 5.96 2.34 7.54
N ALA A 54 7.14 2.09 8.10
CA ALA A 54 7.98 0.95 7.73
C ALA A 54 7.26 -0.41 7.88
N LYS A 55 6.38 -0.56 8.89
CA LYS A 55 5.56 -1.77 9.07
C LYS A 55 4.43 -1.94 8.05
N LEU A 56 4.04 -0.87 7.37
CA LEU A 56 2.97 -0.86 6.36
C LEU A 56 3.53 -0.94 4.93
N MET A 57 4.75 -0.43 4.74
CA MET A 57 5.45 -0.42 3.47
C MET A 57 6.04 -1.79 3.11
N THR A 58 6.44 -1.93 1.85
CA THR A 58 6.97 -3.20 1.32
C THR A 58 8.45 -3.45 1.60
N ASP A 59 9.19 -2.43 2.03
CA ASP A 59 10.59 -2.59 2.40
C ASP A 59 10.71 -3.29 3.75
N THR A 60 11.23 -4.52 3.74
CA THR A 60 11.40 -5.32 4.95
C THR A 60 12.59 -4.88 5.79
N GLU A 61 13.55 -4.15 5.21
CA GLU A 61 14.76 -3.68 5.92
C GLU A 61 14.56 -2.30 6.55
N ALA A 62 13.57 -1.52 6.09
CA ALA A 62 13.27 -0.18 6.60
C ALA A 62 13.10 -0.10 8.12
N LEU A 63 12.54 -1.15 8.75
CA LEU A 63 12.38 -1.15 10.21
C LEU A 63 13.73 -1.25 10.94
N ASP A 64 14.64 -2.07 10.43
CA ASP A 64 15.97 -2.26 10.99
C ASP A 64 16.81 -0.97 10.80
N GLU A 65 16.74 -0.34 9.61
CA GLU A 65 17.35 0.98 9.36
C GLU A 65 16.89 2.03 10.37
N ILE A 66 15.58 2.13 10.65
CA ILE A 66 15.05 3.11 11.60
C ILE A 66 15.49 2.78 13.04
N GLU A 67 15.72 1.51 13.35
CA GLU A 67 16.22 1.13 14.66
C GLU A 67 17.68 1.52 14.85
N GLU A 68 18.51 1.23 13.85
CA GLU A 68 19.95 1.51 13.83
C GLU A 68 20.25 3.00 13.64
N ASP A 69 19.73 3.61 12.58
CA ASP A 69 20.09 4.96 12.13
C ASP A 69 19.05 6.03 12.49
N GLY A 70 17.85 5.61 12.89
CA GLY A 70 16.76 6.52 13.28
C GLY A 70 15.89 7.01 12.12
N CYS A 71 16.29 6.76 10.88
CA CYS A 71 15.54 7.02 9.65
C CYS A 71 15.59 5.80 8.72
N SER A 72 14.81 5.81 7.64
CA SER A 72 14.93 4.83 6.56
C SER A 72 15.01 5.55 5.24
N SER A 73 15.98 5.15 4.42
CA SER A 73 16.18 5.74 3.09
C SER A 73 14.96 5.53 2.21
N TRP A 74 14.28 4.38 2.33
CA TRP A 74 13.06 4.09 1.58
C TRP A 74 11.88 4.96 2.01
N VAL A 75 11.64 5.08 3.32
CA VAL A 75 10.54 5.90 3.86
C VAL A 75 10.72 7.37 3.45
N ASP A 76 11.94 7.90 3.61
CA ASP A 76 12.26 9.28 3.26
C ASP A 76 12.15 9.52 1.73
N PHE A 77 12.52 8.52 0.92
CA PHE A 77 12.35 8.57 -0.52
C PHE A 77 10.87 8.62 -0.91
N VAL A 78 10.02 7.75 -0.33
CA VAL A 78 8.58 7.73 -0.61
C VAL A 78 7.91 9.04 -0.20
N ASP A 79 8.23 9.58 0.98
CA ASP A 79 7.79 10.90 1.44
C ASP A 79 8.15 12.00 0.42
N HIS A 80 9.41 12.02 -0.02
CA HIS A 80 9.88 12.98 -1.02
C HIS A 80 9.10 12.88 -2.34
N ILE A 81 8.82 11.65 -2.81
CA ILE A 81 8.04 11.45 -4.03
C ILE A 81 6.59 11.91 -3.85
N ALA A 82 5.95 11.61 -2.72
CA ALA A 82 4.60 12.08 -2.41
C ALA A 82 4.50 13.62 -2.38
N LEU A 83 5.49 14.28 -1.79
CA LEU A 83 5.60 15.74 -1.80
C LEU A 83 5.76 16.29 -3.22
N LYS A 84 6.64 15.68 -4.03
CA LYS A 84 6.90 16.12 -5.41
C LYS A 84 5.72 15.91 -6.36
N LEU A 85 4.92 14.87 -6.13
CA LEU A 85 3.63 14.66 -6.82
C LEU A 85 2.56 15.64 -6.35
N GLY A 86 2.81 16.37 -5.25
CA GLY A 86 1.87 17.31 -4.64
C GLY A 86 0.73 16.62 -3.90
N PHE A 87 0.88 15.35 -3.52
CA PHE A 87 -0.13 14.63 -2.74
C PHE A 87 -0.14 15.07 -1.28
N VAL A 88 1.02 15.51 -0.81
CA VAL A 88 1.20 16.12 0.50
C VAL A 88 1.90 17.46 0.36
N SER A 89 1.74 18.31 1.37
CA SER A 89 2.42 19.60 1.50
C SER A 89 2.93 19.76 2.92
N TYR A 90 4.14 20.31 3.06
CA TYR A 90 4.71 20.73 4.33
C TYR A 90 5.81 21.74 4.05
N ASP A 91 6.19 22.52 5.07
CA ASP A 91 7.26 23.50 4.94
C ASP A 91 8.60 22.78 4.72
N THR A 92 9.28 23.11 3.62
CA THR A 92 10.63 22.61 3.31
C THR A 92 11.71 23.68 3.45
N GLU A 93 11.32 24.95 3.55
CA GLU A 93 12.25 26.08 3.62
C GLU A 93 12.66 26.37 5.07
N GLY A 94 11.68 26.34 5.98
CA GLY A 94 11.88 26.62 7.39
C GLY A 94 12.21 28.08 7.68
N GLU A 95 12.31 28.41 8.96
CA GLU A 95 12.59 29.74 9.46
C GLU A 95 13.84 29.76 10.34
N TYR A 96 14.70 30.75 10.18
CA TYR A 96 15.89 30.89 11.02
C TYR A 96 15.52 31.50 12.39
N ALA A 97 15.71 30.72 13.45
CA ALA A 97 15.51 31.17 14.82
C ALA A 97 16.68 32.05 15.32
N GLY A 98 16.80 33.27 14.78
CA GLY A 98 17.71 34.32 15.27
C GLY A 98 19.14 34.31 14.69
N TYR A 99 19.92 35.34 15.06
CA TYR A 99 21.24 35.67 14.47
C TYR A 99 22.34 34.59 14.64
N THR A 100 22.16 33.61 15.52
CA THR A 100 23.14 32.54 15.80
C THR A 100 22.74 31.18 15.24
N SER A 101 21.57 31.05 14.59
CA SER A 101 21.17 29.78 13.98
C SER A 101 21.85 29.58 12.63
N TYR A 102 22.54 28.47 12.46
CA TYR A 102 23.16 28.07 11.19
C TYR A 102 22.26 27.16 10.33
N ALA A 103 21.10 26.75 10.86
CA ALA A 103 20.13 25.92 10.18
C ALA A 103 18.70 26.47 10.36
N PRO A 104 17.80 26.27 9.38
CA PRO A 104 16.39 26.60 9.53
C PRO A 104 15.74 25.72 10.60
N SER A 105 14.63 26.21 11.13
CA SER A 105 13.75 25.51 12.06
C SER A 105 12.34 25.44 11.51
N TYR A 106 11.60 24.41 11.89
CA TYR A 106 10.30 24.06 11.34
C TYR A 106 9.26 24.00 12.49
N PRO A 107 8.96 25.15 13.12
CA PRO A 107 7.95 25.19 14.18
C PRO A 107 6.59 24.80 13.61
N ASP A 108 5.91 23.86 14.27
CA ASP A 108 4.56 23.41 13.89
C ASP A 108 4.40 22.92 12.44
N ASN A 109 5.44 22.28 11.89
CA ASN A 109 5.38 21.72 10.55
C ASN A 109 4.64 20.38 10.50
N PHE A 110 3.35 20.43 10.16
CA PHE A 110 2.52 19.24 9.93
C PHE A 110 2.47 18.90 8.45
N ILE A 111 2.40 17.61 8.15
CA ILE A 111 2.16 17.14 6.80
C ILE A 111 0.67 17.27 6.49
N GLU A 112 0.34 18.07 5.48
CA GLU A 112 -1.03 18.28 5.01
C GLU A 112 -1.31 17.41 3.79
N PHE A 113 -2.43 16.67 3.82
CA PHE A 113 -2.93 15.93 2.66
C PHE A 113 -3.59 16.88 1.67
N VAL A 114 -3.23 16.78 0.38
CA VAL A 114 -3.76 17.63 -0.68
C VAL A 114 -4.69 16.79 -1.59
N GLU A 115 -5.99 16.85 -1.30
CA GLU A 115 -7.00 15.96 -1.89
C GLU A 115 -7.12 16.06 -3.42
N LYS A 116 -7.12 17.29 -3.95
CA LYS A 116 -7.37 17.55 -5.38
C LYS A 116 -6.33 16.91 -6.32
N PRO A 117 -5.01 17.12 -6.17
CA PRO A 117 -4.00 16.46 -7.00
C PRO A 117 -4.00 14.94 -6.81
N TYR A 118 -4.20 14.43 -5.59
CA TYR A 118 -4.27 13.00 -5.34
C TYR A 118 -5.45 12.33 -6.04
N THR A 119 -6.66 12.89 -5.90
CA THR A 119 -7.87 12.39 -6.57
C THR A 119 -7.74 12.46 -8.09
N ARG A 120 -7.11 13.52 -8.61
CA ARG A 120 -6.81 13.63 -10.05
C ARG A 120 -5.88 12.51 -10.51
N PHE A 121 -4.86 12.18 -9.74
CA PHE A 121 -3.94 11.08 -10.04
C PHE A 121 -4.65 9.73 -10.00
N LEU A 122 -5.45 9.46 -8.97
CA LEU A 122 -6.23 8.22 -8.85
C LEU A 122 -7.21 8.00 -10.00
N ALA A 123 -7.76 9.08 -10.57
CA ALA A 123 -8.66 9.03 -11.72
C ALA A 123 -7.95 8.81 -13.08
N MET A 124 -6.62 8.87 -13.13
CA MET A 124 -5.85 8.59 -14.34
C MET A 124 -5.84 7.09 -14.65
N LYS A 125 -5.65 6.77 -15.94
CA LYS A 125 -5.34 5.40 -16.35
C LYS A 125 -4.02 4.93 -15.74
N VAL A 126 -3.88 3.62 -15.53
CA VAL A 126 -2.65 3.06 -14.93
C VAL A 126 -1.40 3.43 -15.75
N ALA A 127 -1.49 3.40 -17.08
CA ALA A 127 -0.39 3.82 -17.95
C ALA A 127 0.00 5.30 -17.76
N GLN A 128 -0.97 6.18 -17.45
CA GLN A 128 -0.71 7.60 -17.22
C GLN A 128 -0.13 7.87 -15.82
N GLN A 129 -0.56 7.10 -14.82
CA GLN A 129 0.05 7.11 -13.48
C GLN A 129 1.51 6.69 -13.56
N GLU A 130 1.79 5.57 -14.24
CA GLU A 130 3.14 5.07 -14.48
C GLU A 130 4.03 6.12 -15.18
N ALA A 131 3.51 6.74 -16.25
CA ALA A 131 4.24 7.78 -16.97
C ALA A 131 4.52 9.01 -16.12
N THR A 132 3.60 9.38 -15.22
CA THR A 132 3.76 10.53 -14.31
C THR A 132 4.84 10.27 -13.27
N ILE A 133 4.86 9.08 -12.66
CA ILE A 133 5.93 8.68 -11.73
C ILE A 133 7.28 8.61 -12.46
N LEU A 134 7.30 7.98 -13.64
CA LEU A 134 8.52 7.90 -14.44
C LEU A 134 9.06 9.29 -14.81
N GLU A 135 8.21 10.18 -15.29
CA GLU A 135 8.59 11.54 -15.70
C GLU A 135 9.12 12.34 -14.51
N LEU A 136 8.51 12.20 -13.32
CA LEU A 136 9.01 12.81 -12.10
C LEU A 136 10.44 12.34 -11.78
N LEU A 137 10.69 11.03 -11.84
CA LEU A 137 12.02 10.46 -11.54
C LEU A 137 13.05 10.85 -12.60
N VAL A 138 12.66 10.87 -13.88
CA VAL A 138 13.54 11.26 -15.00
C VAL A 138 13.93 12.74 -14.89
N SER A 139 12.98 13.60 -14.54
CA SER A 139 13.20 15.06 -14.45
C SER A 139 13.73 15.52 -13.08
N GLY A 140 13.72 14.65 -12.06
CA GLY A 140 14.25 14.92 -10.72
C GLY A 140 15.79 14.95 -10.63
N SER A 141 16.34 15.21 -9.44
CA SER A 141 17.77 15.00 -9.13
C SER A 141 18.77 15.68 -10.10
N LEU A 142 18.77 17.01 -10.10
CA LEU A 142 19.72 17.84 -10.87
C LEU A 142 20.93 18.25 -10.02
N GLY A 143 22.04 18.63 -10.68
CA GLY A 143 23.25 19.08 -10.00
C GLY A 143 23.90 17.96 -9.18
N SER A 144 24.22 18.20 -7.91
CA SER A 144 24.88 17.21 -7.02
C SER A 144 23.94 16.11 -6.51
N ALA A 145 22.65 16.11 -6.87
CA ALA A 145 21.69 15.10 -6.45
C ALA A 145 21.55 13.93 -7.44
N ASN A 146 22.41 13.83 -8.47
CA ASN A 146 22.35 12.81 -9.52
C ASN A 146 23.05 11.48 -9.13
N GLU A 147 22.93 10.48 -10.01
CA GLU A 147 23.41 9.09 -9.84
C GLU A 147 24.93 8.96 -9.63
N PHE A 148 25.71 9.97 -9.98
CA PHE A 148 27.14 9.97 -9.67
C PHE A 148 27.43 10.15 -8.18
N TYR A 149 26.63 10.91 -7.46
CA TYR A 149 26.99 11.38 -6.11
C TYR A 149 26.14 10.77 -5.02
N ARG A 150 24.89 10.40 -5.35
CA ARG A 150 23.97 9.79 -4.40
C ARG A 150 23.86 8.30 -4.69
N THR A 151 24.09 7.50 -3.65
CA THR A 151 23.68 6.10 -3.62
C THR A 151 22.18 6.02 -3.90
N SER A 152 21.77 5.14 -4.81
CA SER A 152 20.35 4.89 -5.04
C SER A 152 19.70 4.34 -3.77
N VAL A 153 18.42 4.63 -3.56
CA VAL A 153 17.66 4.13 -2.39
C VAL A 153 17.64 2.60 -2.30
N LEU A 154 17.78 1.91 -3.45
CA LEU A 154 17.89 0.45 -3.54
C LEU A 154 19.30 0.00 -3.96
N GLY A 155 20.22 0.96 -4.07
CA GLY A 155 21.54 0.76 -4.64
C GLY A 155 22.56 0.37 -3.59
N GLN A 156 23.53 -0.41 -4.04
CA GLN A 156 24.67 -0.84 -3.25
C GLN A 156 25.94 -0.05 -3.60
N LEU A 157 25.93 0.69 -4.72
CA LEU A 157 27.10 1.38 -5.23
C LEU A 157 27.28 2.76 -4.60
N ASP A 158 28.51 3.02 -4.23
CA ASP A 158 29.01 4.31 -3.76
C ASP A 158 29.13 5.33 -4.89
N GLY A 159 28.94 6.61 -4.54
CA GLY A 159 29.10 7.74 -5.43
C GLY A 159 30.52 8.33 -5.44
N PHE A 160 30.80 9.15 -6.45
CA PHE A 160 31.92 10.08 -6.44
C PHE A 160 31.81 11.05 -5.28
N ASN A 161 32.94 11.61 -4.85
CA ASN A 161 32.94 12.76 -3.97
C ASN A 161 32.21 13.93 -4.65
N PHE A 162 31.35 14.62 -3.92
CA PHE A 162 30.62 15.79 -4.42
C PHE A 162 31.52 17.00 -4.67
N ARG A 163 32.78 16.99 -4.20
CA ARG A 163 33.75 18.05 -4.46
C ARG A 163 34.34 17.90 -5.89
N GLY A 164 34.65 19.01 -6.55
CA GLY A 164 35.22 19.00 -7.90
C GLY A 164 34.17 18.91 -9.01
N SER A 165 34.06 17.77 -9.70
CA SER A 165 33.22 17.57 -10.90
C SER A 165 31.77 18.03 -10.75
N ALA A 166 31.20 18.01 -9.54
CA ALA A 166 29.83 18.43 -9.28
C ALA A 166 29.60 19.93 -9.54
N THR A 167 30.65 20.75 -9.47
CA THR A 167 30.60 22.20 -9.76
C THR A 167 31.19 22.55 -11.14
N GLY A 168 31.92 21.62 -11.76
CA GLY A 168 32.57 21.74 -13.06
C GLY A 168 31.64 21.43 -14.24
N VAL A 169 31.76 20.23 -14.81
CA VAL A 169 31.01 19.82 -16.01
C VAL A 169 29.57 19.37 -15.70
N MET A 170 29.31 18.78 -14.52
CA MET A 170 27.99 18.21 -14.18
C MET A 170 26.81 19.17 -14.28
N PRO A 171 26.89 20.44 -13.84
CA PRO A 171 25.76 21.38 -13.96
C PRO A 171 25.36 21.69 -15.39
N THR A 172 26.21 21.35 -16.37
CA THR A 172 25.95 21.60 -17.80
C THR A 172 25.32 20.41 -18.53
N LEU A 173 25.18 19.27 -17.85
CA LEU A 173 24.62 18.05 -18.44
C LEU A 173 23.10 18.02 -18.34
N ASP A 174 22.47 17.51 -19.38
CA ASP A 174 21.03 17.26 -19.42
C ASP A 174 20.73 15.81 -19.01
N PHE A 175 20.72 15.57 -17.70
CA PHE A 175 20.42 14.26 -17.13
C PHE A 175 19.06 13.71 -17.58
N PRO A 176 17.96 14.49 -17.64
CA PRO A 176 16.69 13.99 -18.18
C PRO A 176 16.83 13.41 -19.60
N THR A 177 17.56 14.08 -20.50
CA THR A 177 17.82 13.55 -21.85
C THR A 177 18.65 12.27 -21.81
N VAL A 178 19.70 12.22 -20.99
CA VAL A 178 20.55 11.03 -20.83
C VAL A 178 19.76 9.83 -20.28
N ARG A 179 18.95 10.04 -19.26
CA ARG A 179 18.10 9.01 -18.65
C ARG A 179 17.10 8.45 -19.65
N ARG A 180 16.41 9.32 -20.42
CA ARG A 180 15.50 8.88 -21.50
C ARG A 180 16.23 8.10 -22.58
N PHE A 181 17.44 8.52 -22.96
CA PHE A 181 18.27 7.79 -23.90
C PHE A 181 18.59 6.38 -23.39
N LEU A 182 19.04 6.24 -22.15
CA LEU A 182 19.37 4.95 -21.55
C LEU A 182 18.13 4.05 -21.37
N LEU A 183 17.00 4.59 -20.91
CA LEU A 183 15.73 3.84 -20.83
C LEU A 183 15.31 3.32 -22.21
N GLY A 184 15.38 4.17 -23.24
CA GLY A 184 15.06 3.78 -24.61
C GLY A 184 16.03 2.76 -25.20
N LEU A 185 17.29 2.74 -24.75
CA LEU A 185 18.26 1.71 -25.10
C LEU A 185 17.94 0.39 -24.40
N LEU A 186 17.68 0.42 -23.09
CA LEU A 186 17.29 -0.77 -22.32
C LEU A 186 16.02 -1.42 -22.86
N ALA A 187 15.04 -0.64 -23.33
CA ALA A 187 13.81 -1.18 -23.92
C ALA A 187 14.02 -1.98 -25.23
N LYS A 188 15.18 -1.82 -25.88
CA LYS A 188 15.59 -2.59 -27.07
C LYS A 188 16.33 -3.88 -26.73
N CYS A 189 16.69 -4.11 -25.47
CA CYS A 189 17.27 -5.37 -25.02
C CYS A 189 16.25 -6.52 -25.07
N PRO A 190 16.69 -7.78 -25.18
CA PRO A 190 15.82 -8.93 -24.95
C PRO A 190 15.25 -8.89 -23.53
N THR A 191 13.95 -9.18 -23.40
CA THR A 191 13.25 -9.17 -22.12
C THR A 191 13.36 -10.53 -21.44
N GLY A 192 13.52 -10.54 -20.11
CA GLY A 192 13.65 -11.77 -19.32
C GLY A 192 15.02 -12.45 -19.35
N GLU A 193 15.96 -11.98 -20.17
CA GLU A 193 17.33 -12.51 -20.24
C GLU A 193 18.30 -11.71 -19.36
N TRP A 194 19.22 -12.41 -18.69
CA TRP A 194 20.32 -11.78 -17.96
C TRP A 194 21.45 -11.37 -18.91
N LEU A 195 21.78 -10.08 -18.90
CA LEU A 195 22.74 -9.44 -19.79
C LEU A 195 23.92 -8.86 -19.01
N SER A 196 25.10 -8.90 -19.62
CA SER A 196 26.34 -8.38 -19.05
C SER A 196 26.35 -6.85 -19.02
N THR A 197 26.55 -6.27 -17.84
CA THR A 197 26.74 -4.82 -17.68
C THR A 197 28.00 -4.34 -18.38
N ALA A 198 29.08 -5.12 -18.34
CA ALA A 198 30.33 -4.79 -19.03
C ALA A 198 30.12 -4.68 -20.55
N SER A 199 29.33 -5.58 -21.14
CA SER A 199 29.02 -5.54 -22.58
C SER A 199 28.09 -4.37 -22.95
N LEU A 200 27.22 -3.92 -22.03
CA LEU A 200 26.45 -2.69 -22.22
C LEU A 200 27.37 -1.46 -22.23
N ILE A 201 28.32 -1.39 -21.29
CA ILE A 201 29.31 -0.30 -21.20
C ILE A 201 30.18 -0.28 -22.47
N GLU A 202 30.66 -1.45 -22.92
CA GLU A 202 31.43 -1.60 -24.15
C GLU A 202 30.63 -1.13 -25.37
N TYR A 203 29.36 -1.56 -25.51
CA TYR A 203 28.48 -1.08 -26.58
C TYR A 203 28.31 0.44 -26.57
N LEU A 204 28.15 1.05 -25.39
CA LEU A 204 28.07 2.50 -25.24
C LEU A 204 29.39 3.19 -25.60
N LYS A 205 30.54 2.61 -25.21
CA LYS A 205 31.87 3.13 -25.54
C LYS A 205 32.10 3.17 -27.05
N GLU A 206 31.68 2.13 -27.77
CA GLU A 206 31.83 2.00 -29.22
C GLU A 206 30.83 2.85 -30.01
N SER A 207 29.55 2.78 -29.64
CA SER A 207 28.46 3.32 -30.46
C SER A 207 27.96 4.69 -30.00
N HIS A 208 28.16 5.03 -28.73
CA HIS A 208 27.56 6.19 -28.08
C HIS A 208 28.52 6.89 -27.10
N ARG A 209 29.82 6.95 -27.44
CA ARG A 209 30.90 7.41 -26.54
C ARG A 209 30.66 8.73 -25.80
N TYR A 210 29.81 9.60 -26.31
CA TYR A 210 29.53 10.94 -25.79
C TYR A 210 28.08 11.12 -25.30
N PHE A 211 27.39 10.02 -24.95
CA PHE A 211 25.98 10.07 -24.55
C PHE A 211 25.75 10.89 -23.27
N LEU A 212 26.69 10.82 -22.31
CA LEU A 212 26.60 11.51 -21.02
C LEU A 212 27.39 12.82 -21.04
N ILE A 213 28.71 12.74 -21.19
CA ILE A 213 29.59 13.92 -21.27
C ILE A 213 29.93 14.18 -22.74
N PRO A 214 29.59 15.36 -23.30
CA PRO A 214 29.92 15.69 -24.68
C PRO A 214 31.44 15.68 -24.94
N LYS A 215 31.85 15.47 -26.19
CA LYS A 215 33.27 15.54 -26.61
C LYS A 215 33.95 16.87 -26.25
N LYS A 216 33.18 17.97 -26.26
CA LYS A 216 33.63 19.31 -25.89
C LYS A 216 32.64 19.89 -24.89
N PRO A 217 32.71 19.48 -23.61
CA PRO A 217 31.74 19.92 -22.63
C PRO A 217 31.93 21.41 -22.32
N ARG A 218 30.86 22.03 -21.81
CA ARG A 218 30.94 23.38 -21.26
C ARG A 218 31.43 23.26 -19.82
N PHE A 219 32.33 24.14 -19.42
CA PHE A 219 32.83 24.19 -18.05
C PHE A 219 32.41 25.51 -17.41
N LYS A 220 32.03 25.46 -16.13
CA LYS A 220 31.71 26.65 -15.36
C LYS A 220 32.96 27.47 -15.02
N ASP A 221 34.09 26.80 -14.78
CA ASP A 221 35.36 27.42 -14.43
C ASP A 221 36.48 27.07 -15.44
N LYS A 222 37.55 27.89 -15.43
CA LYS A 222 38.68 27.75 -16.37
C LYS A 222 39.64 26.61 -16.01
N TRP A 223 39.62 26.11 -14.77
CA TRP A 223 40.53 25.07 -14.30
C TRP A 223 40.07 23.71 -14.79
N SER A 224 38.79 23.38 -14.61
CA SER A 224 38.16 22.16 -15.14
C SER A 224 38.38 21.97 -16.64
N LYS A 225 38.49 23.07 -17.41
CA LYS A 225 38.73 23.04 -18.86
C LYS A 225 40.14 22.54 -19.22
N LYS A 226 41.14 22.74 -18.34
CA LYS A 226 42.53 22.32 -18.59
C LYS A 226 42.68 20.81 -18.49
N ASP A 227 41.84 20.17 -17.68
CA ASP A 227 41.92 18.74 -17.36
C ASP A 227 41.13 17.87 -18.35
N GLY A 228 40.63 18.47 -19.44
CA GLY A 228 39.94 17.77 -20.52
C GLY A 228 38.51 17.36 -20.14
N ARG A 229 37.94 16.42 -20.90
CA ARG A 229 36.53 16.00 -20.77
C ARG A 229 36.16 15.53 -19.36
N TYR A 230 37.07 14.84 -18.67
CA TYR A 230 36.87 14.28 -17.34
C TYR A 230 37.47 15.14 -16.22
N GLY A 231 37.71 16.43 -16.49
CA GLY A 231 38.25 17.33 -15.49
C GLY A 231 37.49 17.30 -14.17
N ASN A 232 38.23 17.22 -13.07
CA ASN A 232 37.75 17.11 -11.69
C ASN A 232 36.96 15.83 -11.34
N PHE A 233 37.11 14.76 -12.13
CA PHE A 233 36.76 13.42 -11.70
C PHE A 233 37.98 12.76 -11.05
N HIS A 234 37.80 12.33 -9.80
CA HIS A 234 38.85 11.71 -9.01
C HIS A 234 38.37 10.38 -8.46
N GLU A 235 39.32 9.46 -8.32
CA GLU A 235 39.19 8.24 -7.54
C GLU A 235 40.00 8.35 -6.25
N SER A 236 39.80 7.42 -5.33
CA SER A 236 40.62 7.34 -4.13
C SER A 236 40.78 5.89 -3.67
N LYS A 237 41.84 5.59 -2.93
CA LYS A 237 42.06 4.25 -2.35
C LYS A 237 41.20 3.97 -1.12
N ASP A 238 40.67 5.02 -0.51
CA ASP A 238 39.72 5.00 0.58
C ASP A 238 38.84 6.27 0.50
N THR A 239 37.72 6.31 1.20
CA THR A 239 36.73 7.41 1.14
C THR A 239 37.31 8.80 1.45
N TRP A 240 38.45 8.88 2.14
CA TRP A 240 39.13 10.12 2.53
C TRP A 240 40.58 10.19 2.01
N GLY A 241 40.91 9.33 1.06
CA GLY A 241 42.27 9.10 0.60
C GLY A 241 42.73 10.14 -0.40
N TYR A 242 43.97 10.02 -0.83
CA TYR A 242 44.53 10.87 -1.88
C TYR A 242 43.75 10.72 -3.19
N GLU A 243 43.37 11.85 -3.79
CA GLU A 243 42.64 11.92 -5.05
C GLU A 243 43.53 11.50 -6.22
N ILE A 244 43.03 10.57 -7.04
CA ILE A 244 43.67 10.05 -8.24
C ILE A 244 42.87 10.58 -9.43
N ASP A 245 43.47 11.48 -10.20
CA ASP A 245 42.82 12.07 -11.38
C ASP A 245 42.51 11.01 -12.45
N ILE A 246 41.37 11.16 -13.12
CA ILE A 246 41.03 10.37 -14.31
C ILE A 246 41.33 11.22 -15.55
N ALA A 247 42.37 10.86 -16.30
CA ALA A 247 42.73 11.60 -17.52
C ALA A 247 41.93 11.09 -18.72
N GLU A 248 41.52 11.99 -19.63
CA GLU A 248 40.83 11.60 -20.89
C GLU A 248 41.67 10.68 -21.78
N ALA A 249 43.00 10.74 -21.65
CA ALA A 249 43.93 9.90 -22.39
C ALA A 249 44.03 8.46 -21.85
N ASP A 250 43.51 8.18 -20.64
CA ASP A 250 43.53 6.83 -20.08
C ASP A 250 42.66 5.89 -20.93
N GLU A 251 43.15 4.68 -21.20
CA GLU A 251 42.47 3.70 -22.06
C GLU A 251 41.08 3.30 -21.51
N ASP A 252 40.97 3.30 -20.18
CA ASP A 252 39.79 2.93 -19.40
C ASP A 252 39.03 4.15 -18.82
N ALA A 253 39.34 5.37 -19.26
CA ALA A 253 38.72 6.60 -18.76
C ALA A 253 37.18 6.57 -18.88
N PHE A 254 36.67 6.00 -19.97
CA PHE A 254 35.24 5.87 -20.22
C PHE A 254 34.57 4.94 -19.20
N GLU A 255 35.17 3.79 -18.93
CA GLU A 255 34.70 2.83 -17.94
C GLU A 255 34.71 3.45 -16.54
N ARG A 256 35.77 4.20 -16.22
CA ARG A 256 35.93 4.89 -14.94
C ARG A 256 34.89 6.00 -14.72
N VAL A 257 34.41 6.66 -15.77
CA VAL A 257 33.40 7.73 -15.63
C VAL A 257 32.01 7.30 -16.09
N GLU A 258 31.79 7.19 -17.40
CA GLU A 258 30.50 6.76 -17.95
C GLU A 258 30.10 5.34 -17.56
N GLY A 259 31.06 4.41 -17.47
CA GLY A 259 30.79 3.03 -17.04
C GLY A 259 30.20 2.99 -15.63
N ARG A 260 30.80 3.74 -14.69
CA ARG A 260 30.26 3.90 -13.34
C ARG A 260 28.87 4.53 -13.33
N TYR A 261 28.63 5.55 -14.16
CA TYR A 261 27.31 6.14 -14.30
C TYR A 261 26.27 5.11 -14.76
N VAL A 262 26.60 4.26 -15.74
CA VAL A 262 25.70 3.21 -16.21
C VAL A 262 25.35 2.24 -15.10
N GLU A 263 26.32 1.80 -14.30
CA GLU A 263 26.07 0.93 -13.14
C GLU A 263 25.08 1.58 -12.15
N ARG A 264 25.30 2.84 -11.78
CA ARG A 264 24.44 3.56 -10.81
C ARG A 264 23.09 3.93 -11.39
N PHE A 265 23.03 4.22 -12.68
CA PHE A 265 21.77 4.42 -13.38
C PHE A 265 20.91 3.16 -13.35
N LEU A 266 21.50 1.97 -13.52
CA LEU A 266 20.77 0.70 -13.43
C LEU A 266 20.18 0.46 -12.04
N GLU A 267 20.87 0.86 -10.96
CA GLU A 267 20.34 0.81 -9.58
C GLU A 267 19.32 1.90 -9.25
N GLY A 268 19.23 2.94 -10.08
CA GLY A 268 18.35 4.09 -9.88
C GLY A 268 16.94 3.84 -10.40
N ILE A 269 16.48 4.72 -11.29
CA ILE A 269 15.12 4.72 -11.87
C ILE A 269 14.69 3.34 -12.38
N PRO A 270 15.51 2.60 -13.17
CA PRO A 270 15.13 1.31 -13.70
C PRO A 270 14.85 0.26 -12.61
N LEU A 271 15.65 0.23 -11.54
CA LEU A 271 15.47 -0.72 -10.44
C LEU A 271 14.29 -0.34 -9.55
N VAL A 272 14.19 0.95 -9.17
CA VAL A 272 13.08 1.50 -8.34
C VAL A 272 11.72 1.25 -8.99
N LEU A 273 11.64 1.37 -10.31
CA LEU A 273 10.42 1.09 -11.07
C LEU A 273 10.28 -0.38 -11.47
N ARG A 274 11.19 -1.28 -11.08
CA ARG A 274 11.19 -2.70 -11.45
C ARG A 274 11.14 -2.91 -12.98
N TYR A 275 11.79 -2.02 -13.71
CA TYR A 275 12.03 -2.14 -15.14
C TYR A 275 13.24 -3.02 -15.43
N VAL A 276 14.16 -3.11 -14.48
CA VAL A 276 15.27 -4.06 -14.52
C VAL A 276 15.41 -4.78 -13.18
N ASP A 277 15.89 -6.01 -13.24
CA ASP A 277 16.57 -6.64 -12.11
C ASP A 277 18.08 -6.49 -12.29
N VAL A 278 18.84 -6.54 -11.20
CA VAL A 278 20.30 -6.37 -11.20
C VAL A 278 20.97 -7.50 -10.42
N ALA A 279 22.23 -7.78 -10.74
CA ALA A 279 23.04 -8.76 -10.03
C ALA A 279 24.45 -8.24 -9.79
N TYR A 280 24.94 -8.41 -8.56
CA TYR A 280 26.22 -7.91 -8.10
C TYR A 280 27.26 -8.99 -7.93
N ALA A 281 28.53 -8.60 -7.96
CA ALA A 281 29.60 -9.46 -7.48
C ALA A 281 29.47 -9.69 -5.96
N ARG A 282 29.54 -10.95 -5.51
CA ARG A 282 29.48 -11.31 -4.06
C ARG A 282 30.57 -10.66 -3.21
N LYS A 283 31.68 -10.26 -3.82
CA LYS A 283 32.76 -9.52 -3.17
C LYS A 283 33.01 -8.24 -3.95
N ARG A 284 32.89 -7.11 -3.28
CA ARG A 284 33.25 -5.81 -3.85
C ARG A 284 34.78 -5.74 -4.01
N PRO A 285 35.30 -5.33 -5.18
CA PRO A 285 36.72 -5.02 -5.32
C PRO A 285 37.05 -3.81 -4.43
N LYS A 286 37.71 -4.02 -3.28
CA LYS A 286 38.04 -2.95 -2.31
C LYS A 286 39.27 -2.13 -2.69
N ALA A 287 39.56 -1.94 -3.98
CA ALA A 287 40.82 -1.30 -4.39
C ALA A 287 40.69 0.21 -4.69
N ILE A 288 39.52 0.67 -5.16
CA ILE A 288 39.32 2.01 -5.71
C ILE A 288 37.88 2.48 -5.46
N TYR A 289 37.73 3.71 -4.99
CA TYR A 289 36.47 4.42 -4.77
C TYR A 289 36.31 5.55 -5.81
N PRO A 290 35.12 5.78 -6.37
CA PRO A 290 33.94 4.93 -6.24
C PRO A 290 34.15 3.55 -6.87
N SER A 291 33.39 2.55 -6.41
CA SER A 291 33.52 1.18 -6.91
C SER A 291 33.21 1.05 -8.40
N ILE A 292 33.87 0.12 -9.08
CA ILE A 292 33.71 -0.15 -10.51
C ILE A 292 33.57 -1.64 -10.77
N GLY A 293 32.71 -2.00 -11.72
CA GLY A 293 32.47 -3.38 -12.11
C GLY A 293 31.82 -4.20 -11.00
N CYS A 294 31.07 -3.57 -10.10
CA CYS A 294 30.37 -4.27 -9.01
C CYS A 294 29.04 -4.84 -9.49
N LEU A 295 28.28 -4.07 -10.29
CA LEU A 295 27.05 -4.52 -10.93
C LEU A 295 27.43 -5.32 -12.20
N LYS A 296 27.29 -6.64 -12.13
CA LYS A 296 27.77 -7.56 -13.17
C LYS A 296 26.74 -7.87 -14.24
N ALA A 297 25.47 -7.93 -13.85
CA ALA A 297 24.39 -8.25 -14.77
C ALA A 297 23.14 -7.44 -14.50
N PHE A 298 22.31 -7.33 -15.54
CA PHE A 298 20.96 -6.79 -15.44
C PHE A 298 20.00 -7.62 -16.31
N ARG A 299 18.72 -7.61 -15.96
CA ARG A 299 17.66 -8.26 -16.74
C ARG A 299 16.53 -7.28 -16.97
N VAL A 300 16.15 -7.07 -18.23
CA VAL A 300 15.08 -6.13 -18.57
C VAL A 300 13.72 -6.80 -18.47
N SER A 301 12.79 -6.14 -17.78
CA SER A 301 11.39 -6.56 -17.68
C SER A 301 10.59 -6.10 -18.89
N GLU A 302 9.60 -6.89 -19.31
CA GLU A 302 8.63 -6.49 -20.34
C GLU A 302 7.87 -5.21 -19.95
N ARG A 303 7.76 -4.93 -18.65
CA ARG A 303 7.15 -3.71 -18.10
C ARG A 303 7.78 -2.44 -18.66
N LEU A 304 9.11 -2.40 -18.81
CA LEU A 304 9.80 -1.21 -19.33
C LEU A 304 9.28 -0.83 -20.71
N ARG A 305 9.17 -1.82 -21.61
CA ARG A 305 8.72 -1.59 -22.98
C ARG A 305 7.29 -1.05 -22.99
N ARG A 306 6.39 -1.67 -22.22
CA ARG A 306 4.98 -1.25 -22.09
C ARG A 306 4.84 0.14 -21.47
N ALA A 307 5.64 0.45 -20.46
CA ALA A 307 5.62 1.77 -19.83
C ALA A 307 6.05 2.87 -20.82
N LEU A 308 7.10 2.62 -21.62
CA LEU A 308 7.55 3.58 -22.63
C LEU A 308 6.61 3.67 -23.85
N SER A 309 5.87 2.62 -24.18
CA SER A 309 4.84 2.66 -25.24
C SER A 309 3.49 3.18 -24.77
N GLY A 310 3.27 3.34 -23.45
CA GLY A 310 1.99 3.72 -22.88
C GLY A 310 0.95 2.58 -22.89
N GLU A 311 1.39 1.33 -22.98
CA GLU A 311 0.57 0.11 -23.10
C GLU A 311 0.58 -0.72 -21.82
N VAL A 312 0.56 -0.06 -20.65
CA VAL A 312 0.42 -0.77 -19.36
C VAL A 312 -1.02 -1.28 -19.25
N PRO A 313 -1.24 -2.61 -19.08
CA PRO A 313 -2.59 -3.16 -18.98
C PRO A 313 -3.36 -2.60 -17.79
N GLU A 314 -4.64 -2.26 -18.01
CA GLU A 314 -5.55 -1.90 -16.93
C GLU A 314 -5.87 -3.12 -16.05
N PRO A 315 -6.15 -2.92 -14.75
CA PRO A 315 -6.45 -4.00 -13.82
C PRO A 315 -7.73 -4.72 -14.23
N ARG A 316 -7.71 -6.05 -14.14
CA ARG A 316 -8.88 -6.90 -14.33
C ARG A 316 -9.49 -7.26 -12.99
N ILE A 317 -10.76 -6.89 -12.80
CA ILE A 317 -11.51 -7.16 -11.57
C ILE A 317 -12.47 -8.32 -11.81
N THR A 318 -12.49 -9.28 -10.88
CA THR A 318 -13.44 -10.41 -10.89
C THR A 318 -14.16 -10.48 -9.56
N VAL A 319 -15.49 -10.42 -9.59
CA VAL A 319 -16.33 -10.59 -8.41
C VAL A 319 -16.87 -12.02 -8.40
N THR A 320 -16.63 -12.76 -7.32
CA THR A 320 -17.07 -14.15 -7.18
C THR A 320 -18.40 -14.26 -6.44
N PRO A 321 -19.13 -15.38 -6.59
CA PRO A 321 -20.36 -15.63 -5.84
C PRO A 321 -20.19 -15.59 -4.31
N ASN A 322 -18.97 -15.75 -3.80
CA ASN A 322 -18.66 -15.72 -2.37
C ASN A 322 -18.36 -14.31 -1.82
N PHE A 323 -18.65 -13.26 -2.61
CA PHE A 323 -18.39 -11.86 -2.27
C PHE A 323 -16.91 -11.48 -2.21
N ASP A 324 -16.02 -12.34 -2.70
CA ASP A 324 -14.60 -12.02 -2.87
C ASP A 324 -14.39 -11.32 -4.22
N VAL A 325 -13.61 -10.25 -4.20
CA VAL A 325 -13.23 -9.40 -5.33
C VAL A 325 -11.74 -9.57 -5.57
N TYR A 326 -11.40 -10.17 -6.70
CA TYR A 326 -10.02 -10.37 -7.14
C TYR A 326 -9.61 -9.22 -8.04
N VAL A 327 -8.49 -8.58 -7.73
CA VAL A 327 -7.90 -7.53 -8.57
C VAL A 327 -6.59 -8.07 -9.15
N HIS A 328 -6.60 -8.36 -10.45
CA HIS A 328 -5.43 -8.81 -11.20
C HIS A 328 -4.81 -7.64 -11.93
N SER A 329 -3.59 -7.27 -11.58
CA SER A 329 -2.91 -6.13 -12.17
C SER A 329 -1.39 -6.34 -12.18
N GLU A 330 -0.73 -5.90 -13.24
CA GLU A 330 0.74 -5.85 -13.30
C GLU A 330 1.31 -4.63 -12.55
N ALA A 331 0.49 -3.59 -12.37
CA ALA A 331 0.81 -2.39 -11.62
C ALA A 331 -0.12 -2.22 -10.43
N TYR A 332 0.36 -1.55 -9.38
CA TYR A 332 -0.45 -1.29 -8.20
C TYR A 332 -1.72 -0.51 -8.59
N PRO A 333 -2.92 -1.09 -8.45
CA PRO A 333 -4.14 -0.55 -9.04
C PRO A 333 -4.83 0.46 -8.11
N ALA A 334 -4.13 1.53 -7.75
CA ALA A 334 -4.52 2.45 -6.68
C ALA A 334 -5.92 3.06 -6.85
N GLY A 335 -6.28 3.50 -8.06
CA GLY A 335 -7.60 4.07 -8.34
C GLY A 335 -8.73 3.06 -8.07
N VAL A 336 -8.56 1.82 -8.54
CA VAL A 336 -9.53 0.74 -8.30
C VAL A 336 -9.60 0.39 -6.82
N LEU A 337 -8.47 0.33 -6.11
CA LEU A 337 -8.47 0.06 -4.68
C LEU A 337 -9.12 1.17 -3.88
N SER A 338 -8.92 2.44 -4.26
CA SER A 338 -9.58 3.59 -3.64
C SER A 338 -11.10 3.53 -3.83
N GLU A 339 -11.60 3.12 -5.00
CA GLU A 339 -13.04 2.92 -5.23
C GLU A 339 -13.61 1.73 -4.45
N LEU A 340 -12.84 0.67 -4.25
CA LEU A 340 -13.28 -0.56 -3.57
C LEU A 340 -13.12 -0.53 -2.04
N ALA A 341 -12.17 0.24 -1.52
CA ALA A 341 -11.83 0.29 -0.09
C ALA A 341 -13.03 0.62 0.82
N PRO A 342 -13.92 1.59 0.50
CA PRO A 342 -15.09 1.86 1.32
C PRO A 342 -16.12 0.72 1.38
N LEU A 343 -16.04 -0.24 0.45
CA LEU A 343 -17.03 -1.31 0.28
C LEU A 343 -16.52 -2.66 0.78
N CYS A 344 -15.20 -2.80 0.89
CA CYS A 344 -14.55 -4.08 1.10
C CYS A 344 -13.61 -4.06 2.31
N ARG A 345 -13.22 -5.26 2.76
CA ARG A 345 -12.07 -5.47 3.64
C ARG A 345 -10.94 -6.14 2.86
N MET A 346 -9.71 -5.70 3.06
CA MET A 346 -8.53 -6.38 2.51
C MET A 346 -8.36 -7.76 3.13
N VAL A 347 -8.27 -8.80 2.29
CA VAL A 347 -8.03 -10.19 2.72
C VAL A 347 -6.57 -10.58 2.49
N SER A 348 -6.01 -10.19 1.35
CA SER A 348 -4.60 -10.40 1.01
C SER A 348 -4.16 -9.33 0.01
N ASP A 349 -2.93 -8.83 0.17
CA ASP A 349 -2.28 -7.85 -0.70
C ASP A 349 -0.89 -8.30 -1.17
N ASP A 350 -0.60 -9.61 -1.10
CA ASP A 350 0.69 -10.19 -1.46
C ASP A 350 0.85 -10.37 -2.99
N THR A 351 0.70 -11.60 -3.50
CA THR A 351 0.84 -11.94 -4.92
C THR A 351 -0.44 -11.69 -5.72
N SER A 352 -1.58 -11.64 -5.04
CA SER A 352 -2.88 -11.32 -5.62
C SER A 352 -3.67 -10.49 -4.64
N ILE A 353 -4.18 -9.34 -5.08
CA ILE A 353 -5.03 -8.51 -4.23
C ILE A 353 -6.43 -9.13 -4.18
N VAL A 354 -6.83 -9.53 -2.98
CA VAL A 354 -8.14 -10.10 -2.69
C VAL A 354 -8.84 -9.24 -1.66
N LEU A 355 -10.00 -8.74 -2.03
CA LEU A 355 -10.88 -7.94 -1.20
C LEU A 355 -12.16 -8.73 -0.92
N LYS A 356 -12.81 -8.49 0.22
CA LYS A 356 -14.10 -9.08 0.56
C LYS A 356 -15.15 -8.01 0.73
N LEU A 357 -16.24 -8.08 -0.03
CA LEU A 357 -17.38 -7.19 0.14
C LEU A 357 -18.04 -7.49 1.49
N GLU A 358 -18.25 -6.44 2.28
CA GLU A 358 -18.86 -6.56 3.60
C GLU A 358 -20.12 -5.70 3.70
N LYS A 359 -21.20 -6.30 4.22
CA LYS A 359 -22.50 -5.63 4.36
C LYS A 359 -22.41 -4.32 5.14
N GLN A 360 -21.61 -4.29 6.22
CA GLN A 360 -21.45 -3.10 7.05
C GLN A 360 -20.75 -1.96 6.30
N ASN A 361 -19.70 -2.29 5.53
CA ASN A 361 -18.96 -1.32 4.72
C ASN A 361 -19.83 -0.75 3.60
N VAL A 362 -20.56 -1.61 2.88
CA VAL A 362 -21.52 -1.18 1.86
C VAL A 362 -22.60 -0.26 2.44
N ALA A 363 -23.15 -0.59 3.61
CA ALA A 363 -24.13 0.25 4.28
C ALA A 363 -23.55 1.60 4.72
N ALA A 364 -22.34 1.61 5.28
CA ALA A 364 -21.63 2.83 5.69
C ALA A 364 -21.30 3.73 4.49
N ALA A 365 -20.79 3.17 3.40
CA ALA A 365 -20.49 3.90 2.18
C ALA A 365 -21.74 4.56 1.57
N ARG A 366 -22.89 3.88 1.61
CA ARG A 366 -24.17 4.46 1.19
C ARG A 366 -24.70 5.52 2.14
N ALA A 367 -24.50 5.36 3.45
CA ALA A 367 -24.87 6.39 4.41
C ALA A 367 -24.07 7.69 4.17
N ALA A 368 -22.79 7.57 3.80
CA ALA A 368 -21.96 8.71 3.41
C ALA A 368 -22.32 9.28 2.03
N ASN A 369 -22.69 8.43 1.06
CA ASN A 369 -23.11 8.83 -0.28
C ASN A 369 -24.43 8.15 -0.68
N PRO A 370 -25.60 8.78 -0.44
CA PRO A 370 -26.91 8.19 -0.74
C PRO A 370 -27.14 7.86 -2.23
N LYS A 371 -26.38 8.48 -3.13
CA LYS A 371 -26.49 8.25 -4.59
C LYS A 371 -25.60 7.10 -5.09
N LEU A 372 -24.85 6.44 -4.21
CA LEU A 372 -23.91 5.38 -4.57
C LEU A 372 -24.64 4.11 -5.04
N ASP A 373 -24.55 3.82 -6.34
CA ASP A 373 -24.97 2.54 -6.91
C ASP A 373 -23.79 1.55 -6.93
N VAL A 374 -23.73 0.70 -5.90
CA VAL A 374 -22.67 -0.28 -5.72
C VAL A 374 -22.69 -1.35 -6.81
N VAL A 375 -23.87 -1.74 -7.30
CA VAL A 375 -24.00 -2.75 -8.36
C VAL A 375 -23.48 -2.19 -9.68
N ALA A 376 -23.87 -0.96 -10.04
CA ALA A 376 -23.38 -0.30 -11.24
C ALA A 376 -21.86 -0.08 -11.19
N LEU A 377 -21.33 0.33 -10.03
CA LEU A 377 -19.89 0.47 -9.79
C LEU A 377 -19.13 -0.83 -10.04
N LEU A 378 -19.55 -1.93 -9.41
CA LEU A 378 -18.87 -3.23 -9.55
C LEU A 378 -18.99 -3.81 -10.97
N ARG A 379 -20.13 -3.60 -11.66
CA ARG A 379 -20.28 -3.95 -13.09
C ARG A 379 -19.31 -3.17 -13.97
N ARG A 380 -19.18 -1.86 -13.73
CA ARG A 380 -18.22 -1.00 -14.44
C ARG A 380 -16.79 -1.49 -14.24
N LEU A 381 -16.39 -1.77 -13.00
CA LEU A 381 -15.04 -2.21 -12.67
C LEU A 381 -14.72 -3.61 -13.20
N SER A 382 -15.67 -4.55 -13.13
CA SER A 382 -15.46 -5.92 -13.63
C SER A 382 -15.57 -6.06 -15.15
N GLY A 383 -16.14 -5.07 -15.84
CA GLY A 383 -16.36 -5.10 -17.28
C GLY A 383 -17.40 -6.14 -17.73
N GLY A 384 -18.23 -6.63 -16.82
CA GLY A 384 -19.20 -7.70 -17.08
C GLY A 384 -20.33 -7.78 -16.07
N GLU A 385 -21.19 -8.78 -16.25
CA GLU A 385 -22.28 -9.06 -15.30
C GLU A 385 -21.75 -9.65 -13.99
N LEU A 386 -22.34 -9.22 -12.88
CA LEU A 386 -22.04 -9.78 -11.56
C LEU A 386 -22.77 -11.11 -11.37
N PRO A 387 -22.24 -12.00 -10.49
CA PRO A 387 -22.99 -13.16 -10.05
C PRO A 387 -24.37 -12.75 -9.52
N ALA A 388 -25.43 -13.44 -9.97
CA ALA A 388 -26.81 -13.05 -9.68
C ALA A 388 -27.12 -12.96 -8.17
N ASN A 389 -26.50 -13.84 -7.36
CA ASN A 389 -26.64 -13.82 -5.91
C ASN A 389 -26.02 -12.55 -5.28
N VAL A 390 -24.87 -12.10 -5.79
CA VAL A 390 -24.18 -10.89 -5.31
C VAL A 390 -24.98 -9.65 -5.67
N ALA A 391 -25.44 -9.53 -6.93
CA ALA A 391 -26.25 -8.40 -7.36
C ALA A 391 -27.54 -8.24 -6.53
N ARG A 392 -28.22 -9.36 -6.24
CA ARG A 392 -29.42 -9.37 -5.40
C ARG A 392 -29.12 -8.92 -3.96
N GLU A 393 -28.11 -9.51 -3.33
CA GLU A 393 -27.74 -9.17 -1.95
C GLU A 393 -27.30 -7.72 -1.80
N LEU A 394 -26.52 -7.18 -2.74
CA LEU A 394 -26.14 -5.76 -2.73
C LEU A 394 -27.34 -4.82 -2.85
N SER A 395 -28.34 -5.20 -3.65
CA SER A 395 -29.62 -4.47 -3.73
C SER A 395 -30.38 -4.55 -2.42
N ASP A 396 -30.44 -5.71 -1.77
CA ASP A 396 -31.11 -5.88 -0.48
C ASP A 396 -30.41 -5.09 0.63
N TRP A 397 -29.07 -5.08 0.64
CA TRP A 397 -28.28 -4.29 1.60
C TRP A 397 -28.53 -2.80 1.42
N SER A 398 -28.76 -2.36 0.17
CA SER A 398 -29.08 -0.98 -0.18
C SER A 398 -30.46 -0.53 0.33
N GLN A 399 -31.45 -1.43 0.39
CA GLN A 399 -32.81 -1.13 0.88
C GLN A 399 -32.92 -1.10 2.41
N HIS A 400 -31.98 -1.69 3.14
CA HIS A 400 -32.02 -1.71 4.60
C HIS A 400 -31.86 -0.33 5.25
N GLY A 401 -31.22 0.64 4.57
CA GLY A 401 -31.08 2.02 5.04
C GLY A 401 -32.37 2.86 4.94
N GLU A 402 -33.34 2.42 4.12
CA GLU A 402 -34.57 3.17 3.83
C GLU A 402 -35.69 2.95 4.87
N LYS A 403 -35.43 2.18 5.94
CA LYS A 403 -36.46 1.76 6.92
C LYS A 403 -36.75 2.77 8.04
N PHE A 404 -36.06 3.91 8.10
CA PHE A 404 -36.28 4.91 9.14
C PHE A 404 -36.51 6.29 8.53
N VAL A 405 -37.64 6.92 8.87
CA VAL A 405 -37.93 8.32 8.55
C VAL A 405 -37.53 9.17 9.75
N LEU A 406 -36.57 10.07 9.58
CA LEU A 406 -36.14 11.00 10.63
C LEU A 406 -36.87 12.35 10.46
N TYR A 407 -37.67 12.74 11.45
CA TYR A 407 -38.33 14.04 11.49
C TYR A 407 -37.45 15.04 12.24
N SER A 408 -36.93 16.05 11.55
CA SER A 408 -36.18 17.15 12.14
C SER A 408 -37.09 18.32 12.51
N ASN A 409 -36.68 19.12 13.51
CA ASN A 409 -37.43 20.31 13.99
C ASN A 409 -38.88 20.03 14.43
N CYS A 410 -39.17 18.79 14.80
CA CYS A 410 -40.47 18.37 15.29
C CYS A 410 -40.44 18.13 16.80
N SER A 411 -41.62 18.08 17.41
CA SER A 411 -41.80 17.62 18.79
C SER A 411 -42.82 16.50 18.83
N LEU A 412 -42.81 15.73 19.91
CA LEU A 412 -43.80 14.69 20.12
C LEU A 412 -44.89 15.22 21.05
N LEU A 413 -46.14 15.18 20.60
CA LEU A 413 -47.33 15.43 21.41
C LEU A 413 -47.86 14.09 21.93
N GLU A 414 -47.98 13.98 23.25
CA GLU A 414 -48.60 12.86 23.95
C GLU A 414 -49.84 13.35 24.70
N GLY A 415 -50.97 12.66 24.55
CA GLY A 415 -52.21 12.96 25.26
C GLY A 415 -52.92 11.71 25.78
N ASP A 416 -53.93 11.93 26.61
CA ASP A 416 -54.90 10.93 27.08
C ASP A 416 -56.14 10.85 26.18
N LYS A 417 -56.37 11.88 25.37
CA LYS A 417 -57.46 12.00 24.39
C LYS A 417 -56.95 12.60 23.08
N ASP A 418 -57.74 12.40 22.03
CA ASP A 418 -57.47 13.06 20.75
C ASP A 418 -57.74 14.58 20.89
N LEU A 419 -56.84 15.41 20.38
CA LEU A 419 -56.90 16.87 20.49
C LEU A 419 -57.02 17.49 19.09
N PRO A 420 -58.24 17.82 18.62
CA PRO A 420 -58.44 18.44 17.30
C PRO A 420 -57.65 19.74 17.10
N ALA A 421 -57.44 20.50 18.18
CA ALA A 421 -56.63 21.72 18.17
C ALA A 421 -55.16 21.51 17.72
N ALA A 422 -54.66 20.27 17.77
CA ALA A 422 -53.32 19.93 17.30
C ALA A 422 -53.26 19.51 15.82
N ASP A 423 -54.39 19.40 15.12
CA ASP A 423 -54.43 18.90 13.73
C ASP A 423 -53.63 19.78 12.77
N SER A 424 -53.76 21.10 12.89
CA SER A 424 -53.04 22.08 12.06
C SER A 424 -51.53 22.13 12.32
N PHE A 425 -51.05 21.46 13.37
CA PHE A 425 -49.64 21.36 13.74
C PHE A 425 -49.07 19.95 13.50
N THR A 426 -49.89 18.99 13.07
CA THR A 426 -49.50 17.58 12.96
C THR A 426 -48.76 17.32 11.65
N VAL A 427 -47.53 16.82 11.77
CA VAL A 427 -46.73 16.31 10.64
C VAL A 427 -47.06 14.85 10.39
N GLU A 428 -47.16 14.05 11.45
CA GLU A 428 -47.51 12.63 11.36
C GLU A 428 -48.33 12.21 12.59
N ARG A 429 -49.38 11.41 12.36
CA ARG A 429 -50.19 10.83 13.43
C ARG A 429 -49.73 9.39 13.69
N VAL A 430 -48.94 9.21 14.75
CA VAL A 430 -48.35 7.90 15.14
C VAL A 430 -49.41 7.00 15.80
N ALA A 431 -50.29 7.59 16.60
CA ALA A 431 -51.43 6.93 17.23
C ALA A 431 -52.55 7.96 17.50
N PRO A 432 -53.77 7.54 17.90
CA PRO A 432 -54.86 8.48 18.18
C PRO A 432 -54.50 9.59 19.18
N THR A 433 -53.58 9.33 20.11
CA THR A 433 -53.14 10.32 21.11
C THR A 433 -51.64 10.64 21.06
N ILE A 434 -50.94 10.20 20.00
CA ILE A 434 -49.51 10.42 19.80
C ILE A 434 -49.27 11.01 18.42
N ARG A 435 -48.68 12.20 18.38
CA ARG A 435 -48.47 12.94 17.12
C ARG A 435 -47.08 13.54 17.06
N VAL A 436 -46.46 13.47 15.90
CA VAL A 436 -45.30 14.30 15.55
C VAL A 436 -45.83 15.64 15.10
N ILE A 437 -45.40 16.72 15.75
CA ILE A 437 -45.89 18.07 15.52
C ILE A 437 -44.77 19.02 15.10
N HIS A 438 -45.09 20.01 14.28
CA HIS A 438 -44.23 21.15 14.01
C HIS A 438 -44.62 22.35 14.89
N SER A 439 -43.72 23.33 15.00
CA SER A 439 -43.98 24.60 15.72
C SER A 439 -44.56 24.42 17.14
N PRO A 440 -43.89 23.66 18.03
CA PRO A 440 -44.41 23.30 19.34
C PRO A 440 -44.75 24.51 20.22
N ASP A 441 -44.04 25.63 20.09
CA ASP A 441 -44.30 26.86 20.85
C ASP A 441 -45.68 27.45 20.55
N LYS A 442 -46.09 27.40 19.28
CA LYS A 442 -47.40 27.91 18.84
C LYS A 442 -48.52 27.01 19.33
N LEU A 443 -48.34 25.69 19.23
CA LEU A 443 -49.32 24.74 19.75
C LEU A 443 -49.44 24.88 21.27
N PHE A 444 -48.34 25.05 22.00
CA PHE A 444 -48.36 25.22 23.45
C PHE A 444 -49.22 26.43 23.86
N ALA A 445 -48.99 27.59 23.24
CA ALA A 445 -49.78 28.80 23.49
C ALA A 445 -51.26 28.64 23.11
N GLU A 446 -51.56 27.88 22.04
CA GLU A 446 -52.94 27.60 21.62
C GLU A 446 -53.67 26.69 22.61
N LEU A 447 -52.98 25.66 23.14
CA LEU A 447 -53.53 24.79 24.16
C LEU A 447 -53.77 25.53 25.48
N GLU A 448 -52.87 26.44 25.88
CA GLU A 448 -53.09 27.30 27.06
C GLU A 448 -54.30 28.23 26.89
N LYS A 449 -54.49 28.82 25.70
CA LYS A 449 -55.67 29.66 25.41
C LYS A 449 -56.99 28.90 25.48
N GLN A 450 -56.96 27.60 25.20
CA GLN A 450 -58.12 26.71 25.30
C GLN A 450 -58.32 26.14 26.72
N GLU A 451 -57.64 26.73 27.72
CA GLU A 451 -57.68 26.31 29.13
C GLU A 451 -57.23 24.86 29.35
N LEU A 452 -56.47 24.29 28.42
CA LEU A 452 -55.77 23.04 28.64
C LEU A 452 -54.49 23.32 29.43
N VAL A 453 -54.00 22.34 30.18
CA VAL A 453 -52.76 22.43 30.97
C VAL A 453 -51.67 21.62 30.28
N PRO A 454 -51.08 22.12 29.17
CA PRO A 454 -50.04 21.40 28.45
C PRO A 454 -48.75 21.35 29.28
N LEU A 455 -48.03 20.23 29.20
CA LEU A 455 -46.73 20.08 29.84
C LEU A 455 -45.64 20.03 28.76
N ARG A 456 -44.68 20.96 28.84
CA ARG A 456 -43.51 20.96 27.96
C ARG A 456 -42.33 20.28 28.63
N VAL A 457 -41.78 19.26 27.97
CA VAL A 457 -40.60 18.53 28.42
C VAL A 457 -39.50 18.67 27.37
N LYS A 458 -38.36 19.24 27.76
CA LYS A 458 -37.19 19.37 26.89
C LYS A 458 -36.17 18.28 27.28
N HIS A 459 -35.89 17.38 26.35
CA HIS A 459 -34.84 16.37 26.50
C HIS A 459 -33.48 16.95 26.09
N SER A 460 -32.39 16.42 26.66
CA SER A 460 -31.04 16.73 26.17
C SER A 460 -30.63 15.71 25.13
N ASP A 461 -29.59 16.02 24.36
CA ASP A 461 -29.06 15.11 23.33
C ASP A 461 -28.59 13.76 23.90
N GLN A 462 -28.25 13.73 25.19
CA GLN A 462 -27.68 12.56 25.86
C GLN A 462 -28.68 11.83 26.78
N ALA A 463 -29.84 12.42 27.10
CA ALA A 463 -30.79 11.81 28.03
C ALA A 463 -32.22 12.37 27.93
N LEU A 464 -33.20 11.48 28.17
CA LEU A 464 -34.59 11.88 28.36
C LEU A 464 -34.77 12.52 29.75
N ALA A 465 -35.18 13.80 29.78
CA ALA A 465 -35.60 14.49 30.98
C ALA A 465 -36.70 13.72 31.76
N LYS A 466 -36.60 13.74 33.10
CA LYS A 466 -37.61 13.14 33.99
C LYS A 466 -38.90 13.95 33.92
N LEU A 467 -40.03 13.25 33.86
CA LEU A 467 -41.34 13.88 33.96
C LEU A 467 -41.56 14.47 35.37
N PRO A 468 -42.20 15.65 35.49
CA PRO A 468 -42.64 16.22 36.76
C PRO A 468 -43.52 15.25 37.56
N LYS A 469 -43.52 15.41 38.89
CA LYS A 469 -44.36 14.60 39.79
C LYS A 469 -45.84 14.75 39.39
N GLY A 470 -46.52 13.62 39.18
CA GLY A 470 -47.93 13.58 38.76
C GLY A 470 -48.14 13.39 37.25
N ALA A 471 -47.16 13.74 36.41
CA ALA A 471 -47.23 13.52 34.97
C ALA A 471 -46.91 12.06 34.60
N ARG A 472 -47.59 11.53 33.57
CA ARG A 472 -47.39 10.18 33.05
C ARG A 472 -47.27 10.23 31.54
N THR A 473 -46.32 9.48 30.98
CA THR A 473 -46.22 9.27 29.53
C THR A 473 -47.27 8.24 29.09
N CYS A 474 -47.79 8.41 27.86
CA CYS A 474 -48.65 7.44 27.22
C CYS A 474 -47.88 6.23 26.68
N PHE A 475 -46.55 6.34 26.57
CA PHE A 475 -45.72 5.21 26.23
C PHE A 475 -45.80 4.15 27.33
N PRO A 476 -45.96 2.88 26.95
CA PRO A 476 -45.93 1.81 27.93
C PRO A 476 -44.59 1.89 28.64
N LYS A 477 -44.61 2.07 29.97
CA LYS A 477 -43.43 1.77 30.78
C LYS A 477 -42.98 0.38 30.35
N LYS A 478 -41.66 0.15 30.25
CA LYS A 478 -41.11 -1.21 30.28
C LYS A 478 -41.53 -1.82 31.62
N GLY A 479 -42.79 -2.23 31.73
CA GLY A 479 -43.15 -3.32 32.60
C GLY A 479 -42.20 -4.42 32.20
N GLY A 480 -41.56 -5.03 33.18
CA GLY A 480 -41.09 -6.39 32.99
C GLY A 480 -42.30 -7.14 32.44
N ARG A 481 -42.38 -7.28 31.12
CA ARG A 481 -42.97 -8.47 30.53
C ARG A 481 -42.19 -9.55 31.24
N LYS A 482 -42.78 -10.12 32.30
CA LYS A 482 -42.58 -11.54 32.59
C LYS A 482 -42.77 -12.13 31.22
N ALA A 483 -41.66 -12.53 30.60
CA ALA A 483 -41.70 -13.17 29.31
C ALA A 483 -42.80 -14.21 29.48
N LYS A 484 -43.85 -14.18 28.62
CA LYS A 484 -44.66 -15.37 28.42
C LYS A 484 -43.63 -16.49 28.37
N GLN A 485 -43.70 -17.44 29.32
CA GLN A 485 -42.80 -18.58 29.33
C GLN A 485 -42.82 -19.07 27.90
N ARG A 486 -41.73 -18.78 27.17
CA ARG A 486 -41.49 -19.45 25.91
C ARG A 486 -41.52 -20.91 26.31
N ALA A 487 -42.32 -21.71 25.62
CA ALA A 487 -42.23 -23.15 25.73
C ALA A 487 -40.75 -23.50 25.85
N PRO A 488 -40.35 -24.25 26.89
CA PRO A 488 -38.94 -24.43 27.23
C PRO A 488 -38.20 -24.74 25.93
N LYS A 489 -37.30 -23.82 25.55
CA LYS A 489 -36.49 -24.04 24.36
C LYS A 489 -35.82 -25.38 24.60
N THR A 490 -36.02 -26.33 23.69
CA THR A 490 -35.35 -27.61 23.73
C THR A 490 -33.88 -27.34 23.99
N GLN A 491 -33.37 -27.80 25.12
CA GLN A 491 -31.97 -27.63 25.47
C GLN A 491 -31.19 -28.50 24.49
N VAL A 492 -30.66 -27.87 23.44
CA VAL A 492 -29.82 -28.57 22.46
C VAL A 492 -28.38 -28.40 22.91
N THR A 493 -27.78 -29.50 23.35
CA THR A 493 -26.35 -29.55 23.62
C THR A 493 -25.62 -29.63 22.29
N LEU A 494 -24.96 -28.55 21.88
CA LEU A 494 -24.06 -28.57 20.74
C LEU A 494 -22.78 -29.31 21.15
N MET A 495 -22.52 -30.45 20.54
CA MET A 495 -21.25 -31.16 20.72
C MET A 495 -20.20 -30.55 19.80
N ARG A 496 -19.20 -29.88 20.38
CA ARG A 496 -18.01 -29.44 19.66
C ARG A 496 -17.20 -30.67 19.27
N VAL A 497 -17.05 -30.93 17.98
CA VAL A 497 -16.15 -31.97 17.46
C VAL A 497 -14.91 -31.29 16.90
N THR A 498 -13.75 -31.56 17.49
CA THR A 498 -12.45 -31.12 16.98
C THR A 498 -11.89 -32.19 16.06
N ARG A 499 -11.59 -31.86 14.80
CA ARG A 499 -10.95 -32.75 13.84
C ARG A 499 -9.45 -32.46 13.76
N VAL A 500 -8.63 -33.49 13.72
CA VAL A 500 -7.18 -33.44 13.50
C VAL A 500 -6.91 -34.02 12.12
N GLN A 501 -6.11 -33.33 11.31
CA GLN A 501 -5.71 -33.77 9.98
C GLN A 501 -4.20 -33.95 9.94
N LEU A 502 -3.77 -35.13 9.51
CA LEU A 502 -2.37 -35.48 9.31
C LEU A 502 -2.07 -35.51 7.81
N LEU A 503 -0.94 -34.91 7.44
CA LEU A 503 -0.38 -35.04 6.09
C LEU A 503 0.65 -36.17 6.11
N CYS A 504 0.45 -37.17 5.25
CA CYS A 504 1.34 -38.32 5.12
C CYS A 504 2.43 -38.03 4.06
N PRO A 505 3.64 -38.60 4.22
CA PRO A 505 4.77 -38.33 3.30
C PRO A 505 4.57 -38.97 1.92
N ASP A 506 3.93 -40.14 1.86
CA ASP A 506 3.68 -40.88 0.63
C ASP A 506 2.43 -41.75 0.76
N ARG A 507 2.07 -42.40 -0.35
CA ARG A 507 0.87 -43.22 -0.46
C ARG A 507 0.99 -44.57 0.26
N GLU A 508 2.18 -45.16 0.29
CA GLU A 508 2.41 -46.47 0.93
C GLU A 508 2.22 -46.34 2.44
N PHE A 509 2.78 -45.29 3.05
CA PHE A 509 2.59 -44.97 4.45
C PHE A 509 1.13 -44.68 4.79
N LEU A 510 0.42 -43.92 3.94
CA LEU A 510 -1.00 -43.63 4.13
C LEU A 510 -1.85 -44.91 4.09
N ASP A 511 -1.63 -45.78 3.10
CA ASP A 511 -2.40 -47.02 2.95
C ASP A 511 -2.12 -48.00 4.11
N GLU A 512 -0.89 -48.07 4.62
CA GLU A 512 -0.57 -48.91 5.76
C GLU A 512 -1.11 -48.36 7.09
N LEU A 513 -1.04 -47.05 7.31
CA LEU A 513 -1.67 -46.39 8.45
C LEU A 513 -3.20 -46.56 8.41
N GLN A 514 -3.82 -46.40 7.24
CA GLN A 514 -5.24 -46.61 7.04
C GLN A 514 -5.64 -48.05 7.39
N ARG A 515 -4.87 -49.05 6.96
CA ARG A 515 -5.12 -50.46 7.26
C ARG A 515 -5.13 -50.72 8.77
N ILE A 516 -4.09 -50.26 9.48
CA ILE A 516 -3.99 -50.46 10.93
C ILE A 516 -5.15 -49.77 11.67
N LEU A 517 -5.57 -48.59 11.21
CA LEU A 517 -6.69 -47.86 11.82
C LEU A 517 -8.03 -48.53 11.54
N PHE A 518 -8.20 -49.12 10.36
CA PHE A 518 -9.37 -49.92 10.03
C PHE A 518 -9.46 -51.18 10.90
N ASP A 519 -8.34 -51.87 11.10
CA ASP A 519 -8.26 -53.06 11.96
C ASP A 519 -8.55 -52.75 13.44
N ASN A 520 -8.37 -51.50 13.86
CA ASN A 520 -8.71 -51.01 15.21
C ASN A 520 -10.08 -50.31 15.28
N GLU A 521 -10.93 -50.46 14.26
CA GLU A 521 -12.27 -49.86 14.17
C GLU A 521 -12.29 -48.33 14.36
N CYS A 522 -11.19 -47.65 14.04
CA CYS A 522 -11.07 -46.21 14.20
C CYS A 522 -11.69 -45.47 12.99
N PRO A 523 -12.73 -44.64 13.19
CA PRO A 523 -13.36 -43.91 12.09
C PRO A 523 -12.45 -42.76 11.62
N ILE A 524 -12.04 -42.85 10.34
CA ILE A 524 -11.13 -41.90 9.70
C ILE A 524 -11.64 -41.51 8.31
N GLU A 525 -11.32 -40.29 7.90
CA GLU A 525 -11.52 -39.79 6.54
C GLU A 525 -10.14 -39.73 5.85
N THR A 526 -10.00 -40.29 4.65
CA THR A 526 -8.74 -40.29 3.90
C THR A 526 -8.91 -39.66 2.53
N ASP A 527 -7.97 -38.82 2.12
CA ASP A 527 -7.86 -38.30 0.75
C ASP A 527 -6.55 -38.79 0.15
N ARG A 528 -6.65 -39.82 -0.70
CA ARG A 528 -5.50 -40.42 -1.37
C ARG A 528 -4.81 -39.50 -2.38
N LYS A 529 -5.52 -38.48 -2.91
CA LYS A 529 -4.91 -37.53 -3.86
C LYS A 529 -4.08 -36.50 -3.12
N LYS A 530 -4.51 -36.09 -1.93
CA LYS A 530 -3.82 -35.09 -1.09
C LYS A 530 -2.88 -35.70 -0.05
N LEU A 531 -2.84 -37.04 0.03
CA LEU A 531 -2.09 -37.79 1.05
C LEU A 531 -2.47 -37.39 2.49
N THR A 532 -3.76 -37.11 2.74
CA THR A 532 -4.20 -36.67 4.08
C THR A 532 -5.10 -37.69 4.75
N LEU A 533 -4.97 -37.80 6.08
CA LEU A 533 -5.82 -38.59 6.96
C LEU A 533 -6.39 -37.69 8.06
N ALA A 534 -7.71 -37.63 8.18
CA ALA A 534 -8.41 -36.84 9.18
C ALA A 534 -9.19 -37.75 10.14
N TYR A 535 -9.14 -37.40 11.44
CA TYR A 535 -9.84 -38.11 12.50
C TYR A 535 -10.40 -37.14 13.54
N SER A 536 -11.38 -37.59 14.30
CA SER A 536 -11.90 -36.83 15.44
C SER A 536 -10.93 -36.94 16.62
N LYS A 537 -10.64 -35.83 17.31
CA LYS A 537 -9.71 -35.80 18.46
C LYS A 537 -10.03 -36.84 19.55
N ARG A 538 -11.29 -37.28 19.65
CA ARG A 538 -11.69 -38.37 20.57
C ARG A 538 -11.01 -39.71 20.29
N HIS A 539 -10.46 -39.91 19.08
CA HIS A 539 -9.76 -41.13 18.65
C HIS A 539 -8.24 -40.94 18.58
N GLU A 540 -7.71 -39.89 19.22
CA GLU A 540 -6.27 -39.58 19.21
C GLU A 540 -5.42 -40.68 19.85
N SER A 541 -5.96 -41.42 20.83
CA SER A 541 -5.30 -42.58 21.44
C SER A 541 -5.11 -43.74 20.47
N GLU A 542 -6.13 -44.04 19.68
CA GLU A 542 -6.17 -45.12 18.69
C GLU A 542 -5.21 -44.80 17.53
N VAL A 543 -5.19 -43.54 17.09
CA VAL A 543 -4.23 -43.06 16.10
C VAL A 543 -2.80 -43.08 16.62
N SER A 544 -2.57 -42.66 17.86
CA SER A 544 -1.25 -42.73 18.49
C SER A 544 -0.74 -44.17 18.61
N ASN A 545 -1.62 -45.12 18.91
CA ASN A 545 -1.29 -46.54 18.97
C ASN A 545 -0.97 -47.11 17.58
N ALA A 546 -1.75 -46.74 16.55
CA ALA A 546 -1.46 -47.13 15.17
C ALA A 546 -0.09 -46.61 14.70
N ILE A 547 0.22 -45.34 14.99
CA ILE A 547 1.52 -44.74 14.69
C ILE A 547 2.65 -45.43 15.47
N ARG A 548 2.41 -45.83 16.73
CA ARG A 548 3.40 -46.60 17.51
C ARG A 548 3.67 -47.98 16.90
N THR A 549 2.67 -48.62 16.31
CA THR A 549 2.86 -49.89 15.56
C THR A 549 3.71 -49.66 14.31
N LEU A 550 3.46 -48.56 13.58
CA LEU A 550 4.26 -48.18 12.41
C LEU A 550 5.70 -47.79 12.77
N LYS A 551 5.96 -47.31 13.98
CA LYS A 551 7.33 -46.98 14.44
C LYS A 551 8.29 -48.18 14.44
N LYS A 552 7.78 -49.41 14.31
CA LYS A 552 8.61 -50.61 14.11
C LYS A 552 9.29 -50.62 12.73
N ASN A 553 8.65 -50.02 11.73
CA ASN A 553 9.09 -50.02 10.33
C ASN A 553 9.49 -48.61 9.84
N TYR A 554 9.05 -47.54 10.54
CA TYR A 554 9.23 -46.15 10.12
C TYR A 554 9.74 -45.25 11.26
N LYS A 555 10.59 -44.25 10.95
CA LYS A 555 10.93 -43.17 11.89
C LYS A 555 9.89 -42.06 11.80
N VAL A 556 8.85 -42.13 12.62
CA VAL A 556 7.73 -41.16 12.58
C VAL A 556 7.92 -40.03 13.60
N LYS A 557 7.98 -38.79 13.10
CA LYS A 557 7.87 -37.53 13.86
C LYS A 557 6.65 -36.76 13.36
N ILE A 558 5.84 -36.23 14.27
CA ILE A 558 4.70 -35.38 13.95
C ILE A 558 5.12 -33.94 14.26
N GLU A 559 5.01 -33.05 13.28
CA GLU A 559 5.25 -31.62 13.43
C GLU A 559 3.95 -30.89 13.13
N ASP A 560 3.63 -29.86 13.92
CA ASP A 560 2.47 -29.03 13.66
C ASP A 560 2.75 -28.17 12.43
N ALA A 561 1.87 -28.25 11.42
CA ALA A 561 1.94 -27.36 10.27
C ALA A 561 1.49 -25.96 10.72
N GLY A 562 2.47 -25.07 10.92
CA GLY A 562 2.27 -23.65 11.21
C GLY A 562 2.00 -22.85 9.94
#